data_AF-A0A0Q4F081-F1
#
_entry.id   AF-A0A0Q4F081-F1
#
_cell.length_a   1.000
_cell.length_b   1.000
_cell.length_c   1.000
_cell.angle_alpha   90.00
_cell.angle_beta   90.00
_cell.angle_gamma   90.00
#
_symmetry.space_group_name_H-M   'P 1'
#
loop_
_entity.id
_entity.type
_entity.pdbx_description
1 polymer ?
#
loop_
_entity_poly.entity_id
_entity_poly.type
_entity_poly.pdbx_seq_one_letter_code
_entity_poly.pdbx_strand_id
1 'polypeptide(L)'
;MNHHSNEAAAIAAALMVARLAALRFEPDVDVPMLKIRNYLHARTARLLLVPSTLSDGSDAAAVGEVMAAFGCDALVARADGADATRARFTVGLHGHRLFWSAPTRLWLGAAAPAHFVPNHPDDTVFALFSVGLRGCEVPPWSSDEEREDGFALGADALAALMAGR
;
A
#
# COMPACT_ATOMS: atom_id res chain seq x y z
N MET A 1 -12.33 14.59 -15.59
CA MET A 1 -11.40 14.42 -14.46
C MET A 1 -10.11 13.84 -15.04
N ASN A 2 -8.96 14.47 -14.81
CA ASN A 2 -7.74 14.19 -15.57
C ASN A 2 -7.01 12.96 -15.00
N HIS A 3 -6.72 11.97 -15.85
CA HIS A 3 -6.02 10.73 -15.48
C HIS A 3 -4.69 10.98 -14.75
N HIS A 4 -3.96 12.03 -15.14
CA HIS A 4 -2.68 12.42 -14.55
C HIS A 4 -2.76 12.83 -13.07
N SER A 5 -3.86 13.42 -12.61
CA SER A 5 -3.97 13.82 -11.19
C SER A 5 -4.15 12.61 -10.27
N ASN A 6 -4.81 11.56 -10.76
CA ASN A 6 -5.00 10.33 -9.98
C ASN A 6 -3.70 9.53 -9.91
N GLU A 7 -2.93 9.51 -11.00
CA GLU A 7 -1.62 8.85 -11.03
C GLU A 7 -0.65 9.49 -10.03
N ALA A 8 -0.55 10.82 -10.02
CA ALA A 8 0.30 11.54 -9.08
C ALA A 8 -0.10 11.27 -7.62
N ALA A 9 -1.40 11.26 -7.30
CA ALA A 9 -1.90 10.96 -5.96
C ALA A 9 -1.63 9.50 -5.54
N ALA A 10 -1.76 8.54 -6.47
CA ALA A 10 -1.44 7.13 -6.19
C ALA A 10 0.06 6.92 -5.94
N ILE A 11 0.92 7.58 -6.73
CA ILE A 11 2.38 7.60 -6.54
C ILE A 11 2.72 8.22 -5.18
N ALA A 12 2.14 9.36 -4.85
CA ALA A 12 2.33 10.01 -3.55
C ALA A 12 1.96 9.09 -2.39
N ALA A 13 0.79 8.44 -2.45
CA ALA A 13 0.36 7.50 -1.43
C ALA A 13 1.34 6.32 -1.27
N ALA A 14 1.81 5.73 -2.38
CA ALA A 14 2.81 4.66 -2.36
C ALA A 14 4.14 5.11 -1.74
N LEU A 15 4.63 6.29 -2.11
CA LEU A 15 5.88 6.85 -1.56
C LEU A 15 5.76 7.19 -0.07
N MET A 16 4.60 7.68 0.38
CA MET A 16 4.37 7.96 1.79
C MET A 16 4.47 6.68 2.64
N VAL A 17 3.78 5.61 2.26
CA VAL A 17 3.85 4.34 3.02
C VAL A 17 5.25 3.73 2.98
N ALA A 18 5.97 3.88 1.86
CA ALA A 18 7.37 3.49 1.77
C ALA A 18 8.24 4.22 2.81
N ARG A 19 8.06 5.54 2.90
CA ARG A 19 8.80 6.39 3.85
C ARG A 19 8.47 6.02 5.30
N LEU A 20 7.19 5.84 5.63
CA LEU A 20 6.74 5.47 6.97
C LEU A 20 7.34 4.13 7.42
N ALA A 21 7.45 3.18 6.50
CA ALA A 21 8.03 1.86 6.78
C ALA A 21 9.57 1.82 6.63
N ALA A 22 10.21 2.95 6.32
CA ALA A 22 11.65 3.03 6.03
C ALA A 22 12.12 2.00 4.98
N LEU A 23 11.31 1.76 3.95
CA LEU A 23 11.67 0.86 2.86
C LEU A 23 12.85 1.40 2.08
N ARG A 24 13.69 0.47 1.60
CA ARG A 24 14.82 0.77 0.74
C ARG A 24 14.56 0.16 -0.63
N PHE A 25 14.79 0.98 -1.66
CA PHE A 25 14.68 0.57 -3.05
C PHE A 25 16.09 0.54 -3.62
N GLU A 26 16.53 -0.66 -4.01
CA GLU A 26 17.75 -0.82 -4.77
C GLU A 26 17.42 -0.69 -6.26
N PRO A 27 18.33 -0.19 -7.10
CA PRO A 27 18.15 -0.25 -8.54
C PRO A 27 17.95 -1.71 -8.96
N ASP A 28 16.86 -2.00 -9.67
CA ASP A 28 16.71 -3.33 -10.25
C ASP A 28 17.62 -3.45 -11.48
N VAL A 29 18.56 -4.39 -11.43
CA VAL A 29 19.61 -4.53 -12.46
C VAL A 29 19.15 -5.44 -13.60
N ASP A 30 18.16 -6.32 -13.36
CA ASP A 30 17.64 -7.28 -14.33
C ASP A 30 16.14 -7.53 -14.13
N VAL A 31 15.30 -6.54 -14.47
CA VAL A 31 13.86 -6.75 -14.49
C VAL A 31 13.45 -7.33 -15.85
N PRO A 32 12.67 -8.43 -15.90
CA PRO A 32 11.93 -8.79 -17.11
C PRO A 32 11.14 -7.59 -17.66
N MET A 33 10.85 -7.53 -18.95
CA MET A 33 9.85 -6.58 -19.45
C MET A 33 8.47 -6.95 -18.85
N LEU A 34 8.11 -6.29 -17.75
CA LEU A 34 6.87 -6.54 -17.03
C LEU A 34 5.75 -5.65 -17.54
N LYS A 35 4.51 -6.13 -17.42
CA LYS A 35 3.30 -5.46 -17.94
C LYS A 35 2.90 -4.20 -17.15
N ILE A 36 3.45 -4.01 -15.94
CA ILE A 36 3.20 -2.83 -15.10
C ILE A 36 4.29 -1.78 -15.32
N ARG A 37 3.89 -0.54 -15.59
CA ARG A 37 4.81 0.56 -15.92
C ARG A 37 5.45 1.21 -14.70
N ASN A 38 4.70 1.30 -13.60
CA ASN A 38 5.12 2.00 -12.39
C ASN A 38 5.02 1.05 -11.19
N TYR A 39 6.16 0.67 -10.63
CA TYR A 39 6.25 -0.01 -9.34
C TYR A 39 7.60 0.27 -8.70
N LEU A 40 7.69 0.05 -7.39
CA LEU A 40 8.94 0.07 -6.63
C LEU A 40 9.13 -1.28 -5.98
N HIS A 41 10.28 -1.90 -6.18
CA HIS A 41 10.61 -3.18 -5.59
C HIS A 41 11.54 -3.01 -4.37
N ALA A 42 10.98 -3.20 -3.18
CA ALA A 42 11.74 -3.25 -1.94
C ALA A 42 12.25 -4.68 -1.72
N ARG A 43 13.34 -5.04 -2.39
CA ARG A 43 13.88 -6.41 -2.42
C ARG A 43 14.11 -7.00 -1.03
N THR A 44 14.67 -6.21 -0.12
CA THR A 44 14.94 -6.64 1.26
C THR A 44 13.66 -6.96 2.04
N ALA A 45 12.58 -6.25 1.74
CA ALA A 45 11.26 -6.45 2.33
C ALA A 45 10.41 -7.49 1.58
N ARG A 46 10.93 -8.03 0.46
CA ARG A 46 10.19 -8.87 -0.49
C ARG A 46 8.80 -8.29 -0.79
N LEU A 47 8.78 -7.01 -1.15
CA LEU A 47 7.55 -6.26 -1.37
C LEU A 47 7.61 -5.41 -2.64
N LEU A 48 6.53 -5.45 -3.42
CA LEU A 48 6.24 -4.51 -4.48
C LEU A 48 5.29 -3.43 -3.99
N LEU A 49 5.64 -2.17 -4.21
CA LEU A 49 4.71 -1.05 -4.09
C LEU A 49 4.25 -0.65 -5.47
N VAL A 50 2.93 -0.72 -5.70
CA VAL A 50 2.35 -0.47 -7.03
C VAL A 50 1.36 0.69 -6.93
N PRO A 51 1.70 1.89 -7.42
CA PRO A 51 0.71 2.93 -7.63
C PRO A 51 -0.21 2.54 -8.78
N SER A 52 -1.53 2.54 -8.53
CA SER A 52 -2.54 2.15 -9.51
C SER A 52 -3.58 3.26 -9.70
N THR A 53 -3.90 3.51 -10.97
CA THR A 53 -5.01 4.38 -11.39
C THR A 53 -6.25 3.61 -11.84
N LEU A 54 -6.17 2.29 -11.96
CA LEU A 54 -7.23 1.47 -12.52
C LEU A 54 -8.24 1.12 -11.42
N SER A 55 -9.50 1.50 -11.64
CA SER A 55 -10.59 1.40 -10.67
C SER A 55 -11.18 -0.01 -10.54
N ASP A 56 -10.94 -0.89 -11.51
CA ASP A 56 -11.60 -2.19 -11.68
C ASP A 56 -10.78 -3.40 -11.18
N GLY A 57 -9.59 -3.18 -10.62
CA GLY A 57 -8.73 -4.28 -10.17
C GLY A 57 -8.06 -5.05 -11.31
N SER A 58 -8.09 -4.51 -12.54
CA SER A 58 -7.37 -5.06 -13.70
C SER A 58 -5.86 -5.23 -13.48
N ASP A 59 -5.27 -4.49 -12.54
CA ASP A 59 -3.87 -4.64 -12.14
C ASP A 59 -3.59 -5.93 -11.37
N ALA A 60 -4.58 -6.58 -10.73
CA ALA A 60 -4.33 -7.72 -9.84
C ALA A 60 -3.66 -8.90 -10.56
N ALA A 61 -4.05 -9.19 -11.81
CA ALA A 61 -3.43 -10.24 -12.60
C ALA A 61 -1.99 -9.88 -13.01
N ALA A 62 -1.78 -8.66 -13.52
CA ALA A 62 -0.47 -8.20 -13.96
C ALA A 62 0.52 -8.06 -12.78
N VAL A 63 0.07 -7.49 -11.66
CA VAL A 63 0.85 -7.43 -10.42
C VAL A 63 1.10 -8.84 -9.88
N GLY A 64 0.12 -9.75 -9.94
CA GLY A 64 0.30 -11.15 -9.56
C GLY A 64 1.39 -11.87 -10.35
N GLU A 65 1.49 -11.63 -11.66
CA GLU A 65 2.60 -12.14 -12.48
C GLU A 65 3.96 -11.59 -12.00
N VAL A 66 4.04 -10.31 -11.65
CA VAL A 66 5.27 -9.67 -11.15
C VAL A 66 5.65 -10.19 -9.77
N MET A 67 4.68 -10.31 -8.87
CA MET A 67 4.83 -10.92 -7.55
C MET A 67 5.42 -12.33 -7.68
N ALA A 68 4.91 -13.12 -8.62
CA ALA A 68 5.40 -14.47 -8.89
C ALA A 68 6.83 -14.48 -9.46
N ALA A 69 7.15 -13.55 -10.37
CA ALA A 69 8.50 -13.44 -10.92
C ALA A 69 9.56 -13.09 -9.86
N PHE A 70 9.21 -12.24 -8.89
CA PHE A 70 10.12 -11.82 -7.83
C PHE A 70 9.97 -12.61 -6.52
N GLY A 71 8.97 -13.48 -6.41
CA GLY A 71 8.66 -14.22 -5.19
C GLY A 71 8.39 -13.30 -3.99
N CYS A 72 7.53 -12.30 -4.18
CA CYS A 72 7.32 -11.19 -3.24
C CYS A 72 5.85 -10.79 -3.10
N ASP A 73 5.52 -10.17 -1.97
CA ASP A 73 4.18 -9.61 -1.71
C ASP A 73 3.99 -8.29 -2.47
N ALA A 74 2.76 -7.78 -2.51
CA ALA A 74 2.45 -6.47 -3.09
C ALA A 74 1.57 -5.63 -2.17
N LEU A 75 1.79 -4.32 -2.22
CA LEU A 75 0.87 -3.31 -1.73
C LEU A 75 0.53 -2.37 -2.88
N VAL A 76 -0.73 -2.41 -3.30
CA VAL A 76 -1.26 -1.57 -4.37
C VAL A 76 -1.87 -0.33 -3.74
N ALA A 77 -1.35 0.85 -4.08
CA ALA A 77 -1.89 2.13 -3.63
C ALA A 77 -2.75 2.74 -4.72
N ARG A 78 -4.01 3.04 -4.41
CA ARG A 78 -4.97 3.63 -5.35
C ARG A 78 -5.46 4.95 -4.79
N ALA A 79 -5.41 6.02 -5.57
CA ALA A 79 -6.06 7.27 -5.22
C ALA A 79 -7.47 7.34 -5.86
N ASP A 80 -8.45 7.80 -5.07
CA ASP A 80 -9.79 8.12 -5.56
C ASP A 80 -9.86 9.61 -5.89
N GLY A 81 -9.50 9.95 -7.13
CA GLY A 81 -9.37 11.33 -7.58
C GLY A 81 -7.97 11.91 -7.32
N ALA A 82 -7.89 13.24 -7.35
CA ALA A 82 -6.63 13.98 -7.16
C ALA A 82 -6.17 14.07 -5.69
N ASP A 83 -6.96 13.54 -4.76
CA ASP A 83 -6.75 13.66 -3.33
C ASP A 83 -6.14 12.36 -2.75
N ALA A 84 -4.87 12.43 -2.36
CA ALA A 84 -4.16 11.29 -1.79
C ALA A 84 -4.69 10.88 -0.41
N THR A 85 -5.39 11.75 0.32
CA THR A 85 -5.98 11.41 1.64
C THR A 85 -7.06 10.35 1.54
N ARG A 86 -7.65 10.22 0.35
CA ARG A 86 -8.66 9.20 0.03
C ARG A 86 -8.06 7.93 -0.54
N ALA A 87 -6.73 7.80 -0.52
CA ALA A 87 -6.06 6.63 -1.05
C ALA A 87 -6.51 5.35 -0.31
N ARG A 88 -6.69 4.30 -1.10
CA ARG A 88 -7.01 2.95 -0.65
C ARG A 88 -5.87 2.02 -1.00
N PHE A 89 -5.65 1.04 -0.15
CA PHE A 89 -4.56 0.10 -0.29
C PHE A 89 -5.09 -1.31 -0.42
N THR A 90 -4.53 -2.10 -1.33
CA THR A 90 -4.86 -3.52 -1.45
C THR A 90 -3.59 -4.32 -1.24
N VAL A 91 -3.66 -5.30 -0.33
CA VAL A 91 -2.54 -6.19 -0.01
C VAL A 91 -2.67 -7.44 -0.87
N GLY A 92 -1.60 -7.76 -1.59
CA GLY A 92 -1.40 -9.02 -2.28
C GLY A 92 -0.36 -9.85 -1.56
N LEU A 93 -0.67 -11.10 -1.21
CA LEU A 93 0.32 -12.01 -0.60
C LEU A 93 0.74 -13.10 -1.58
N HIS A 94 2.05 -13.28 -1.71
CA HIS A 94 2.67 -14.32 -2.49
C HIS A 94 2.94 -15.55 -1.61
N GLY A 95 1.93 -16.42 -1.54
CA GLY A 95 2.01 -17.75 -0.92
C GLY A 95 1.77 -18.87 -1.92
N HIS A 96 1.37 -20.05 -1.44
CA HIS A 96 0.98 -21.19 -2.29
C HIS A 96 -0.21 -20.87 -3.23
N ARG A 97 -1.05 -19.91 -2.83
CA ARG A 97 -2.07 -19.30 -3.67
C ARG A 97 -1.98 -17.80 -3.50
N LEU A 98 -2.12 -17.07 -4.60
CA LEU A 98 -2.18 -15.61 -4.59
C LEU A 98 -3.42 -15.19 -3.79
N PHE A 99 -3.22 -14.35 -2.78
CA PHE A 99 -4.29 -13.76 -2.00
C PHE A 99 -4.35 -12.26 -2.28
N TRP A 100 -5.57 -11.70 -2.34
CA TRP A 100 -5.81 -10.28 -2.42
C TRP A 100 -6.80 -9.87 -1.32
N SER A 101 -6.47 -8.82 -0.58
CA SER A 101 -7.37 -8.25 0.42
C SER A 101 -8.49 -7.44 -0.24
N ALA A 102 -9.57 -7.17 0.52
CA ALA A 102 -10.43 -6.04 0.22
C ALA A 102 -9.65 -4.71 0.30
N PRO A 103 -10.13 -3.62 -0.31
CA PRO A 103 -9.52 -2.30 -0.14
C PRO A 103 -9.48 -1.86 1.33
N THR A 104 -8.32 -1.39 1.76
CA THR A 104 -8.02 -0.97 3.13
C THR A 104 -7.70 0.53 3.19
N ARG A 105 -7.67 1.08 4.40
CA ARG A 105 -7.23 2.45 4.70
C ARG A 105 -5.91 2.41 5.44
N LEU A 106 -5.07 3.42 5.21
CA LEU A 106 -3.90 3.67 6.04
C LEU A 106 -4.36 4.10 7.43
N TRP A 107 -3.82 3.43 8.45
CA TRP A 107 -4.00 3.74 9.86
C TRP A 107 -2.63 3.86 10.52
N LEU A 108 -2.45 4.88 11.36
CA LEU A 108 -1.21 5.14 12.07
C LEU A 108 -1.47 5.25 13.57
N GLY A 109 -0.67 4.54 14.37
CA GLY A 109 -0.62 4.72 15.82
C GLY A 109 0.59 5.58 16.21
N ALA A 110 0.61 6.11 17.45
CA ALA A 110 1.62 7.07 17.91
C ALA A 110 3.09 6.60 17.76
N ALA A 111 3.34 5.29 17.78
CA ALA A 111 4.68 4.69 17.54
C ALA A 111 4.61 3.39 16.74
N ALA A 112 3.46 3.11 16.13
CA ALA A 112 3.18 1.84 15.48
C ALA A 112 3.61 1.88 14.00
N PRO A 113 3.92 0.73 13.38
CA PRO A 113 4.10 0.66 11.93
C PRO A 113 2.84 1.16 11.19
N ALA A 114 2.99 1.47 9.91
CA ALA A 114 1.83 1.73 9.07
C ALA A 114 0.94 0.47 9.00
N HIS A 115 -0.35 0.63 9.32
CA HIS A 115 -1.33 -0.45 9.20
C HIS A 115 -2.31 -0.19 8.05
N PHE A 116 -2.77 -1.28 7.45
CA PHE A 116 -3.74 -1.32 6.38
C PHE A 116 -4.98 -2.01 6.91
N VAL A 117 -5.97 -1.18 7.25
CA VAL A 117 -7.16 -1.62 7.98
C VAL A 117 -8.33 -1.73 7.00
N PRO A 118 -8.97 -2.91 6.90
CA PRO A 118 -10.14 -3.09 6.05
C PRO A 118 -11.36 -2.37 6.62
N ASN A 119 -12.36 -2.14 5.77
CA ASN A 119 -13.64 -1.58 6.24
C ASN A 119 -14.46 -2.63 7.01
N HIS A 120 -14.37 -3.91 6.65
CA HIS A 120 -15.08 -4.99 7.31
C HIS A 120 -14.27 -5.52 8.51
N PRO A 121 -14.87 -5.68 9.71
CA PRO A 121 -14.14 -6.05 10.92
C PRO A 121 -13.54 -7.46 10.89
N ASP A 122 -14.13 -8.37 10.11
CA ASP A 122 -13.67 -9.76 9.99
C ASP A 122 -12.48 -9.93 9.04
N ASP A 123 -12.13 -8.90 8.27
CA ASP A 123 -11.01 -8.94 7.34
C ASP A 123 -9.68 -8.70 8.07
N THR A 124 -8.61 -9.29 7.56
CA THR A 124 -7.27 -9.17 8.15
C THR A 124 -6.72 -7.74 8.05
N VAL A 125 -6.22 -7.22 9.18
CA VAL A 125 -5.38 -6.03 9.22
C VAL A 125 -3.95 -6.40 8.87
N PHE A 126 -3.28 -5.60 8.05
CA PHE A 126 -1.86 -5.81 7.72
C PHE A 126 -1.00 -4.69 8.28
N ALA A 127 0.13 -5.04 8.89
CA ALA A 127 1.18 -4.10 9.30
C ALA A 127 2.34 -4.14 8.29
N LEU A 128 2.87 -2.97 7.95
CA LEU A 128 4.04 -2.83 7.09
C LEU A 128 5.27 -2.44 7.88
N PHE A 129 6.29 -3.28 7.76
CA PHE A 129 7.60 -3.07 8.35
C PHE A 129 8.66 -2.88 7.26
N SER A 130 9.85 -2.45 7.67
CA SER A 130 11.03 -2.37 6.78
C SER A 130 11.44 -3.72 6.17
N VAL A 131 10.94 -4.81 6.73
CA VAL A 131 11.23 -6.20 6.33
C VAL A 131 10.03 -6.90 5.66
N GLY A 132 8.92 -6.20 5.43
CA GLY A 132 7.77 -6.74 4.69
C GLY A 132 6.42 -6.55 5.38
N LEU A 133 5.38 -7.14 4.78
CA LEU A 133 4.00 -7.12 5.28
C LEU A 133 3.75 -8.28 6.25
N ARG A 134 2.90 -8.05 7.26
CA ARG A 134 2.44 -9.09 8.18
C ARG A 134 0.96 -8.91 8.49
N GLY A 135 0.22 -10.02 8.47
CA GLY A 135 -1.14 -10.04 9.02
C GLY A 135 -1.10 -9.88 10.54
N CYS A 136 -2.03 -9.11 11.08
CA CYS A 136 -2.19 -8.90 12.51
C CYS A 136 -3.25 -9.85 13.05
N GLU A 137 -2.96 -10.53 14.16
CA GLU A 137 -3.92 -11.38 14.87
C GLU A 137 -4.86 -10.56 15.75
N VAL A 138 -4.39 -9.39 16.20
CA VAL A 138 -5.14 -8.43 17.01
C VAL A 138 -5.13 -7.07 16.33
N PRO A 139 -6.22 -6.29 16.42
CA PRO A 139 -6.22 -4.92 15.96
C PRO A 139 -5.15 -4.08 16.68
N PRO A 140 -4.51 -3.11 16.01
CA PRO A 140 -3.53 -2.22 16.62
C PRO A 140 -4.14 -1.11 17.49
N TRP A 141 -5.46 -1.10 17.68
CA TRP A 141 -6.19 -0.16 18.54
C TRP A 141 -6.94 -0.89 19.65
N SER A 142 -7.21 -0.18 20.75
CA SER A 142 -7.90 -0.67 21.94
C SER A 142 -9.33 -0.13 22.08
N SER A 143 -9.69 0.91 21.32
CA SER A 143 -11.02 1.52 21.30
C SER A 143 -11.40 1.99 19.90
N ASP A 144 -12.69 2.23 19.67
CA ASP A 144 -13.17 2.83 18.41
C ASP A 144 -12.68 4.28 18.23
N GLU A 145 -12.49 5.01 19.33
CA GLU A 145 -11.91 6.36 19.31
C GLU A 145 -10.46 6.33 18.80
N GLU A 146 -9.62 5.43 19.35
CA GLU A 146 -8.24 5.25 18.90
C GLU A 146 -8.19 4.77 17.44
N ARG A 147 -9.17 3.97 17.01
CA ARG A 147 -9.30 3.55 15.62
C ARG A 147 -9.53 4.75 14.69
N GLU A 148 -10.48 5.61 15.02
CA GLU A 148 -10.77 6.79 14.19
C GLU A 148 -9.63 7.82 14.22
N ASP A 149 -9.00 8.02 15.38
CA ASP A 149 -7.83 8.88 15.51
C ASP A 149 -6.68 8.42 14.60
N GLY A 150 -6.38 7.12 14.58
CA GLY A 150 -5.32 6.62 13.71
C GLY A 150 -5.66 6.68 12.21
N PHE A 151 -6.95 6.69 11.84
CA PHE A 151 -7.36 7.02 10.47
C PHE A 151 -7.15 8.48 10.14
N ALA A 152 -7.43 9.39 11.07
CA ALA A 152 -7.16 10.82 10.89
C ALA A 152 -5.65 11.07 10.73
N LEU A 153 -4.81 10.44 11.56
CA LEU A 153 -3.34 10.50 11.43
C LEU A 153 -2.86 9.96 10.08
N GLY A 154 -3.44 8.86 9.60
CA GLY A 154 -3.15 8.31 8.28
C GLY A 154 -3.50 9.28 7.14
N ALA A 155 -4.66 9.93 7.21
CA ALA A 155 -5.09 10.93 6.24
C ALA A 155 -4.19 12.17 6.26
N ASP A 156 -3.82 12.66 7.46
CA ASP A 156 -2.92 13.80 7.64
C ASP A 156 -1.53 13.53 7.07
N ALA A 157 -0.99 12.32 7.29
CA ALA A 157 0.28 11.91 6.70
C ALA A 157 0.21 11.94 5.16
N LEU A 158 -0.85 11.40 4.57
CA LEU A 158 -1.04 11.42 3.11
C LEU A 158 -1.19 12.85 2.56
N ALA A 159 -1.88 13.74 3.30
CA ALA A 159 -2.02 15.14 2.95
C ALA A 159 -0.67 15.89 2.96
N ALA A 160 0.17 15.62 3.96
CA ALA A 160 1.45 16.30 4.14
C ALA A 160 2.39 16.13 2.94
N LEU A 161 2.37 14.96 2.27
CA LEU A 161 3.20 14.72 1.08
C LEU A 161 2.74 15.55 -0.13
N MET A 162 1.42 15.76 -0.27
CA MET A 162 0.84 16.54 -1.37
C MET A 162 1.04 18.05 -1.18
N ALA A 163 1.22 18.50 0.07
CA ALA A 163 1.40 19.90 0.42
C ALA A 163 2.84 20.43 0.27
N GLY A 164 3.82 19.56 -0.04
CA GLY A 164 5.19 19.98 -0.39
C GLY A 164 5.96 20.68 0.73
N ARG A 165 6.21 19.99 1.86
CA ARG A 165 7.27 20.36 2.81
C ARG A 165 8.25 19.21 3.01
#